data_AF-A0A2Z6LIR0-F1
#
_entry.id   AF-A0A2Z6LIR0-F1
#
_cell.length_a   1.000
_cell.length_b   1.000
_cell.length_c   1.000
_cell.angle_alpha   90.00
_cell.angle_beta   90.00
_cell.angle_gamma   90.00
#
_symmetry.space_group_name_H-M   'P 1'
#
loop_
_entity.id
_entity.type
_entity.pdbx_description
1 polymer ?
#
loop_
_entity_poly.entity_id
_entity_poly.type
_entity_poly.pdbx_seq_one_letter_code
_entity_poly.pdbx_strand_id
1 'polypeptide(L)'
;MEPICSITSSCATQISALLSSPSPQQIQEYYHNIFSSKHCNSITVKQDDNFGKDQMLVGSQHSFNKIDCFVCSFCFRFIGSVEIQIGRRLYLTQLRANESHDCDVGSSSKSSKNCHQMDSSDEEESTWQCSSGSSKTKVPLPEGVIESLMNGQLRLPYSEKFSLPPAVPCHGGCGEAYYCSMSCAEADWESSHSLLCTGESCDPRRREALLKFVKHANETNDIFLLAAKVISSTILRYRKLKANCLAEKGKNEASCVSDQYNFSLLLEAWKPISMGYKKRWWDCIALPDDIDSSDEASFRMQIKELAFESLQLLQTAIFDKECEPDLVVASPMEDYFLYIDEMTNPDKEEAEKITQPILDALGEDYSTSCEGTAFFPLQSCMNHSCCPNAKAFKRDEDRDGQATIIALRPICKGEEVSKMH
;
A
#
# COMPACT_ATOMS: atom_id res chain seq x y z
N MET A 1 -13.56 3.39 -26.68
CA MET A 1 -12.70 3.55 -25.50
C MET A 1 -12.08 2.20 -25.22
N GLU A 2 -10.82 2.02 -25.60
CA GLU A 2 -10.11 0.76 -25.38
C GLU A 2 -9.85 0.55 -23.87
N PRO A 3 -9.91 -0.68 -23.36
CA PRO A 3 -9.57 -0.97 -21.99
C PRO A 3 -8.07 -0.76 -21.79
N ILE A 4 -7.71 0.23 -20.98
CA ILE A 4 -6.31 0.62 -20.66
C ILE A 4 -5.55 -0.49 -19.90
N CYS A 5 -6.24 -1.54 -19.46
CA CYS A 5 -5.63 -2.67 -18.78
C CYS A 5 -6.27 -3.98 -19.25
N SER A 6 -5.48 -4.90 -19.79
CA SER A 6 -5.91 -6.24 -20.25
C SER A 6 -6.61 -7.05 -19.15
N ILE A 7 -6.28 -6.82 -17.88
CA ILE A 7 -6.92 -7.46 -16.72
C ILE A 7 -8.40 -7.11 -16.62
N THR A 8 -8.80 -5.89 -17.02
CA THR A 8 -10.19 -5.41 -16.90
C THR A 8 -11.17 -6.18 -17.77
N SER A 9 -10.72 -6.82 -18.86
CA SER A 9 -11.59 -7.65 -19.69
C SER A 9 -11.81 -9.05 -19.08
N SER A 10 -10.76 -9.64 -18.52
CA SER A 10 -10.80 -11.00 -17.92
C SER A 10 -11.58 -11.07 -16.60
N CYS A 11 -11.56 -9.99 -15.82
CA CYS A 11 -12.21 -9.91 -14.50
C CYS A 11 -13.41 -8.95 -14.47
N ALA A 12 -13.97 -8.60 -15.64
CA ALA A 12 -15.01 -7.57 -15.75
C ALA A 12 -16.22 -7.83 -14.84
N THR A 13 -16.68 -9.08 -14.76
CA THR A 13 -17.82 -9.49 -13.94
C THR A 13 -17.51 -9.37 -12.44
N GLN A 14 -16.31 -9.77 -12.02
CA GLN A 14 -15.84 -9.69 -10.64
C GLN A 14 -15.68 -8.23 -10.20
N ILE A 15 -15.08 -7.40 -11.04
CA ILE A 15 -14.93 -5.96 -10.82
C ILE A 15 -16.32 -5.30 -10.70
N SER A 16 -17.24 -5.64 -11.60
CA SER A 16 -18.62 -5.14 -11.54
C SER A 16 -19.31 -5.52 -10.22
N ALA A 17 -19.15 -6.75 -9.75
CA ALA A 17 -19.70 -7.20 -8.47
C ALA A 17 -19.08 -6.48 -7.26
N LEU A 18 -17.77 -6.19 -7.27
CA LEU A 18 -17.11 -5.41 -6.21
C LEU A 18 -17.55 -3.93 -6.18
N LEU A 19 -17.90 -3.37 -7.33
CA LEU A 19 -18.35 -1.99 -7.48
C LEU A 19 -19.86 -1.82 -7.33
N SER A 20 -20.62 -2.92 -7.30
CA SER A 20 -22.07 -2.89 -7.14
C SER A 20 -22.46 -2.38 -5.74
N SER A 21 -23.45 -1.50 -5.69
CA SER A 21 -24.01 -1.03 -4.43
C SER A 21 -24.63 -2.19 -3.65
N PRO A 22 -24.38 -2.32 -2.33
CA PRO A 22 -25.04 -3.33 -1.50
C PRO A 22 -26.56 -3.15 -1.50
N SER A 23 -27.30 -4.24 -1.34
CA SER A 23 -28.76 -4.18 -1.20
C SER A 23 -29.16 -3.49 0.11
N PRO A 24 -30.37 -2.89 0.21
CA PRO A 24 -30.83 -2.28 1.46
C PRO A 24 -30.77 -3.22 2.67
N GLN A 25 -31.01 -4.52 2.47
CA GLN A 25 -30.90 -5.53 3.51
C GLN A 25 -29.43 -5.74 3.96
N GLN A 26 -28.49 -5.83 3.02
CA GLN A 26 -27.07 -5.97 3.34
C GLN A 26 -26.53 -4.74 4.10
N ILE A 27 -27.00 -3.55 3.75
CA ILE A 27 -26.69 -2.30 4.45
C ILE A 27 -27.21 -2.37 5.89
N GLN A 28 -28.47 -2.76 6.08
CA GLN A 28 -29.09 -2.88 7.39
C GLN A 28 -28.37 -3.91 8.28
N GLU A 29 -28.06 -5.08 7.74
CA GLU A 29 -27.31 -6.13 8.45
C GLU A 29 -25.91 -5.66 8.85
N TYR A 30 -25.20 -4.97 7.96
CA TYR A 30 -23.87 -4.43 8.24
C TYR A 30 -23.88 -3.45 9.42
N TYR A 31 -24.75 -2.44 9.37
CA TYR A 31 -24.83 -1.46 10.46
C TYR A 31 -25.37 -2.07 11.75
N HIS A 32 -26.31 -3.01 11.67
CA HIS A 32 -26.75 -3.78 12.85
C HIS A 32 -25.58 -4.54 13.51
N ASN A 33 -24.70 -5.16 12.72
CA ASN A 33 -23.51 -5.84 13.22
C ASN A 33 -22.51 -4.87 13.85
N ILE A 34 -22.33 -3.67 13.28
CA ILE A 34 -21.50 -2.62 13.90
C ILE A 34 -22.08 -2.20 15.26
N PHE A 35 -23.39 -1.99 15.35
CA PHE A 35 -24.02 -1.55 16.60
C PHE A 35 -24.00 -2.64 17.68
N SER A 36 -24.29 -3.88 17.30
CA SER A 36 -24.33 -5.02 18.23
C SER A 36 -22.94 -5.42 18.74
N SER A 37 -21.91 -5.41 17.89
CA SER A 37 -20.53 -5.71 18.31
C SER A 37 -19.91 -4.67 19.24
N LYS A 38 -20.43 -3.44 19.26
CA LYS A 38 -19.87 -2.33 20.05
C LYS A 38 -20.48 -2.16 21.45
N HIS A 39 -21.38 -3.04 21.91
CA HIS A 39 -22.20 -2.79 23.11
C HIS A 39 -22.87 -1.39 23.09
N CYS A 40 -23.04 -0.80 21.91
CA CYS A 40 -23.78 0.43 21.74
C CYS A 40 -25.24 0.02 21.68
N ASN A 41 -25.91 0.02 22.84
CA ASN A 41 -27.36 -0.04 22.87
C ASN A 41 -27.89 1.02 21.91
N SER A 42 -28.46 0.55 20.80
CA SER A 42 -29.28 1.25 19.83
C SER A 42 -28.99 2.75 19.71
N ILE A 43 -28.28 3.18 18.66
CA ILE A 43 -28.28 4.60 18.25
C ILE A 43 -29.74 5.02 18.12
N THR A 44 -30.24 5.69 19.14
CA THR A 44 -31.53 6.33 19.18
C THR A 44 -31.18 7.79 19.27
N VAL A 45 -31.31 8.51 18.16
CA VAL A 45 -31.14 9.96 18.15
C VAL A 45 -32.27 10.54 18.99
N LYS A 46 -32.02 10.68 20.29
CA LYS A 46 -32.82 11.47 21.21
C LYS A 46 -32.04 12.74 21.48
N GLN A 47 -32.77 13.84 21.55
CA GLN A 47 -32.27 15.20 21.62
C GLN A 47 -31.61 15.56 22.96
N ASP A 48 -31.17 14.57 23.75
CA ASP A 48 -30.47 14.75 25.02
C ASP A 48 -29.29 13.76 25.14
N ASP A 49 -28.08 14.34 25.13
CA ASP A 49 -26.74 13.89 25.56
C ASP A 49 -26.44 12.38 25.71
N ASN A 50 -26.50 11.63 24.60
CA ASN A 50 -25.76 10.38 24.47
C ASN A 50 -24.78 10.48 23.28
N PHE A 51 -23.49 10.68 23.56
CA PHE A 51 -22.45 10.78 22.54
C PHE A 51 -22.10 9.41 21.96
N GLY A 52 -22.32 9.22 20.66
CA GLY A 52 -21.83 8.07 19.89
C GLY A 52 -20.40 8.30 19.40
N LYS A 53 -19.54 7.28 19.48
CA LYS A 53 -18.18 7.31 18.91
C LYS A 53 -18.13 6.42 17.67
N ASP A 54 -17.94 7.03 16.50
CA ASP A 54 -17.64 6.29 15.28
C ASP A 54 -16.14 5.97 15.23
N GLN A 55 -15.82 4.76 14.76
CA GLN A 55 -14.44 4.31 14.64
C GLN A 55 -14.01 4.41 13.18
N MET A 56 -12.91 5.10 12.95
CA MET A 56 -12.29 5.21 11.65
C MET A 56 -12.01 3.81 11.06
N LEU A 57 -12.49 3.58 9.84
CA LEU A 57 -12.28 2.33 9.11
C LEU A 57 -10.84 2.24 8.58
N VAL A 58 -10.37 3.30 7.93
CA VAL A 58 -8.99 3.49 7.47
C VAL A 58 -8.67 4.98 7.57
N GLY A 59 -7.46 5.32 7.97
CA GLY A 59 -6.97 6.71 7.93
C GLY A 59 -5.49 6.79 7.61
N SER A 60 -5.10 7.92 7.05
CA SER A 60 -3.71 8.29 6.82
C SER A 60 -3.47 9.72 7.31
N GLN A 61 -2.37 9.93 8.03
CA GLN A 61 -1.93 11.28 8.36
C GLN A 61 -1.22 11.87 7.15
N HIS A 62 -1.60 13.09 6.77
CA HIS A 62 -0.95 13.82 5.69
C HIS A 62 0.56 13.95 5.97
N SER A 63 1.39 13.72 4.94
CA SER A 63 2.86 13.76 5.03
C SER A 63 3.42 15.04 5.63
N PHE A 64 2.99 16.21 5.15
CA PHE A 64 3.38 17.51 5.73
C PHE A 64 3.05 17.65 7.22
N ASN A 65 1.98 17.01 7.68
CA ASN A 65 1.57 17.09 9.08
C ASN A 65 2.32 16.13 10.01
N LYS A 66 3.05 15.14 9.46
CA LYS A 66 3.86 14.23 10.27
C LYS A 66 5.02 14.94 10.97
N ILE A 67 5.51 16.05 10.40
CA ILE A 67 6.62 16.81 10.99
C ILE A 67 6.14 17.56 12.24
N ASP A 68 4.98 18.23 12.20
CA ASP A 68 4.50 19.07 13.31
C ASP A 68 3.56 18.37 14.30
N CYS A 69 2.85 17.32 13.89
CA CYS A 69 1.95 16.55 14.75
C CYS A 69 2.47 15.12 14.93
N PHE A 70 2.90 14.78 16.15
CA PHE A 70 3.36 13.43 16.46
C PHE A 70 2.23 12.59 17.05
N VAL A 71 1.63 11.75 16.22
CA VAL A 71 0.42 10.99 16.55
C VAL A 71 0.62 9.49 16.30
N CYS A 72 -0.23 8.69 16.92
CA CYS A 72 -0.36 7.27 16.63
C CYS A 72 -0.79 7.05 15.18
N SER A 73 0.00 6.29 14.40
CA SER A 73 -0.26 6.00 12.99
C SER A 73 -1.54 5.17 12.74
N PHE A 74 -2.09 4.56 13.79
CA PHE A 74 -3.34 3.80 13.75
C PHE A 74 -4.56 4.63 14.18
N CYS A 75 -4.52 5.24 15.37
CA CYS A 75 -5.68 5.88 15.99
C CYS A 75 -5.61 7.40 16.09
N PHE A 76 -4.56 8.03 15.57
CA PHE A 76 -4.43 9.49 15.44
C PHE A 76 -4.39 10.25 16.77
N ARG A 77 -4.29 9.53 17.90
CA ARG A 77 -4.05 10.13 19.21
C ARG A 77 -2.63 10.67 19.28
N PHE A 78 -2.47 11.91 19.76
CA PHE A 78 -1.15 12.48 20.07
C PHE A 78 -0.35 11.60 21.04
N ILE A 79 0.95 11.44 20.80
CA ILE A 79 1.87 10.59 21.57
C ILE A 79 3.14 11.36 21.99
N GLY A 80 3.94 10.81 22.88
CA GLY A 80 5.18 11.43 23.39
C GLY A 80 4.90 12.38 24.56
N SER A 81 5.28 13.66 24.43
CA SER A 81 5.04 14.67 25.46
C SER A 81 4.66 16.01 24.82
N VAL A 82 4.09 16.92 25.62
CA VAL A 82 3.75 18.28 25.17
C VAL A 82 4.99 19.00 24.63
N GLU A 83 6.15 18.80 25.25
CA GLU A 83 7.42 19.37 24.79
C GLU A 83 7.79 18.88 23.40
N ILE A 84 7.68 17.56 23.15
CA ILE A 84 7.95 16.99 21.82
C ILE A 84 6.99 17.58 20.78
N GLN A 85 5.69 17.71 21.09
CA GLN A 85 4.72 18.30 20.16
C GLN A 85 5.06 19.75 19.83
N ILE A 86 5.41 20.56 20.83
CA ILE A 86 5.79 21.96 20.65
C ILE A 86 7.10 22.05 19.87
N GLY A 87 8.11 21.28 20.24
CA GLY A 87 9.41 21.25 19.57
C GLY A 87 9.27 20.94 18.08
N ARG A 88 8.49 19.91 17.72
CA ARG A 88 8.18 19.53 16.34
C ARG A 88 7.49 20.63 15.54
N ARG A 89 6.51 21.32 16.14
CA ARG A 89 5.81 22.44 15.49
C ARG A 89 6.71 23.66 15.28
N LEU A 90 7.59 23.94 16.24
CA LEU A 90 8.59 25.01 16.12
C LEU A 90 9.65 24.68 15.08
N TYR A 91 10.11 23.43 15.03
CA TYR A 91 11.07 22.94 14.04
C TYR A 91 10.54 23.15 12.61
N LEU A 92 9.29 22.75 12.32
CA LEU A 92 8.69 22.99 11.01
C LEU A 92 8.58 24.48 10.68
N THR A 93 8.28 25.32 11.68
CA THR A 93 8.22 26.77 11.49
C THR A 93 9.58 27.36 11.11
N GLN A 94 10.67 26.86 11.71
CA GLN A 94 12.03 27.30 11.41
C GLN A 94 12.46 26.86 10.00
N LEU A 95 12.13 25.62 9.61
CA LEU A 95 12.40 25.14 8.25
C LEU A 95 11.75 26.04 7.18
N ARG A 96 10.46 26.37 7.34
CA ARG A 96 9.75 27.27 6.42
C ARG A 96 10.32 28.69 6.38
N ALA A 97 10.79 29.20 7.53
CA ALA A 97 11.41 30.52 7.58
C ALA A 97 12.76 30.54 6.84
N ASN A 98 13.53 29.47 6.94
CA ASN A 98 14.81 29.33 6.23
C ASN A 98 14.61 29.16 4.72
N GLU A 99 13.61 28.39 4.27
CA GLU A 99 13.25 28.27 2.85
C GLU A 99 12.85 29.61 2.22
N SER A 100 12.17 30.48 2.98
CA SER A 100 11.81 31.83 2.51
C SER A 100 12.99 32.81 2.43
N HIS A 101 14.13 32.49 3.03
CA HIS A 101 15.33 33.32 3.00
C HIS A 101 16.29 32.98 1.84
N ASP A 102 16.17 31.79 1.24
CA ASP A 102 17.04 31.32 0.15
C ASP A 102 16.58 31.75 -1.25
N CYS A 103 15.42 32.42 -1.38
CA CYS A 103 14.91 32.89 -2.68
C CYS A 103 15.20 34.36 -3.02
N ASP A 104 15.97 35.08 -2.21
CA ASP A 104 16.19 36.53 -2.39
C ASP A 104 17.52 36.92 -3.07
N VAL A 105 18.18 35.97 -3.75
CA VAL A 105 19.34 36.27 -4.60
C VAL A 105 19.11 35.80 -6.04
N GLY A 106 18.36 36.61 -6.78
CA GLY A 106 18.58 36.87 -8.21
C GLY A 106 18.27 35.75 -9.22
N SER A 107 17.00 35.63 -9.61
CA SER A 107 16.59 35.59 -11.03
C SER A 107 15.08 35.48 -11.14
N SER A 108 14.49 36.42 -11.88
CA SER A 108 13.10 36.39 -12.28
C SER A 108 12.82 35.16 -13.15
N SER A 109 12.19 34.14 -12.58
CA SER A 109 11.37 33.19 -13.33
C SER A 109 10.16 32.79 -12.48
N LYS A 110 8.98 32.99 -13.06
CA LYS A 110 7.69 32.71 -12.46
C LYS A 110 7.47 31.19 -12.47
N SER A 111 7.72 30.50 -11.36
CA SER A 111 7.14 29.18 -11.09
C SER A 111 7.32 28.78 -9.63
N SER A 112 6.21 28.85 -8.88
CA SER A 112 5.90 28.16 -7.61
C SER A 112 5.07 29.06 -6.71
N LYS A 113 3.83 29.33 -7.14
CA LYS A 113 2.72 29.59 -6.23
C LYS A 113 1.79 28.40 -6.39
N ASN A 114 2.06 27.30 -5.69
CA ASN A 114 1.09 26.23 -5.47
C ASN A 114 1.39 25.61 -4.09
N CYS A 115 1.00 26.35 -3.06
CA CYS A 115 0.72 25.81 -1.75
C CYS A 115 -0.66 26.33 -1.38
N HIS A 116 -1.69 25.84 -2.09
CA HIS A 116 -3.07 26.14 -1.74
C HIS A 116 -3.37 25.48 -0.40
N GLN A 117 -3.63 26.32 0.60
CA GLN A 117 -4.43 25.96 1.76
C GLN A 117 -5.76 25.42 1.24
N MET A 118 -6.06 24.14 1.50
CA MET A 118 -7.44 23.67 1.49
C MET A 118 -8.14 24.24 2.72
N ASP A 119 -8.77 25.41 2.57
CA ASP A 119 -9.87 25.80 3.43
C ASP A 119 -11.09 24.97 3.01
N SER A 120 -11.51 24.05 3.88
CA SER A 120 -12.74 23.30 3.75
C SER A 120 -13.91 24.21 4.13
N SER A 121 -14.56 24.83 3.15
CA SER A 121 -15.87 25.44 3.34
C SER A 121 -16.95 24.35 3.29
N ASP A 122 -17.58 24.09 4.43
CA ASP A 122 -19.04 23.99 4.50
C ASP A 122 -19.49 24.26 5.94
N GLU A 123 -20.33 25.28 6.05
CA GLU A 123 -20.87 25.83 7.29
C GLU A 123 -21.95 24.91 7.86
N GLU A 124 -21.80 24.50 9.11
CA GLU A 124 -22.93 24.49 10.03
C GLU A 124 -22.55 25.21 11.34
N GLU A 125 -23.28 26.29 11.56
CA GLU A 125 -23.22 27.24 12.66
C GLU A 125 -23.30 26.53 14.02
N SER A 126 -22.18 26.48 14.74
CA SER A 126 -22.20 26.40 16.20
C SER A 126 -21.10 27.29 16.78
N THR A 127 -21.57 28.31 17.48
CA THR A 127 -20.86 29.46 18.03
C THR A 127 -19.69 29.07 18.93
N TRP A 128 -18.51 28.85 18.37
CA TRP A 128 -17.24 28.89 19.10
C TRP A 128 -16.29 29.84 18.40
N GLN A 129 -16.34 31.08 18.90
CA GLN A 129 -15.53 32.22 18.50
C GLN A 129 -14.05 31.91 18.80
N CYS A 130 -13.37 31.22 17.88
CA CYS A 130 -11.92 31.12 17.90
C CYS A 130 -11.34 32.51 17.69
N SER A 131 -10.76 33.07 18.75
CA SER A 131 -10.16 34.39 18.73
C SER A 131 -9.07 34.44 17.66
N SER A 132 -9.34 35.15 16.57
CA SER A 132 -8.36 35.51 15.55
C SER A 132 -7.20 36.26 16.22
N GLY A 133 -6.10 35.54 16.47
CA GLY A 133 -4.89 36.11 17.02
C GLY A 133 -4.29 37.10 16.01
N SER A 134 -4.23 38.37 16.40
CA SER A 134 -3.39 39.41 15.81
C SER A 134 -2.05 38.84 15.30
N SER A 135 -1.61 39.25 14.10
CA SER A 135 -0.31 38.88 13.52
C SER A 135 0.84 39.40 14.40
N LYS A 136 1.14 38.70 15.48
CA LYS A 136 2.27 39.00 16.35
C LYS A 136 3.53 38.55 15.63
N THR A 137 4.49 39.45 15.48
CA THR A 137 5.86 39.14 15.05
C THR A 137 6.40 37.99 15.89
N LYS A 138 6.81 36.90 15.25
CA LYS A 138 7.39 35.74 15.93
C LYS A 138 8.71 36.15 16.57
N VAL A 139 8.84 35.94 17.88
CA VAL A 139 10.07 36.23 18.63
C VAL A 139 11.03 35.06 18.41
N PRO A 140 12.30 35.31 18.05
CA PRO A 140 13.29 34.24 17.90
C PRO A 140 13.57 33.56 19.25
N LEU A 141 13.63 32.22 19.23
CA LEU A 141 13.99 31.42 20.39
C LEU A 141 15.52 31.28 20.48
N PRO A 142 16.08 31.10 21.70
CA PRO A 142 17.49 30.75 21.84
C PRO A 142 17.85 29.45 21.10
N GLU A 143 19.08 29.39 20.60
CA GLU A 143 19.63 28.22 19.94
C GLU A 143 19.63 26.98 20.86
N GLY A 144 19.32 25.80 20.34
CA GLY A 144 19.27 24.56 21.12
C GLY A 144 17.96 24.29 21.85
N VAL A 145 17.03 25.26 21.94
CA VAL A 145 15.76 25.09 22.66
C VAL A 145 14.84 24.09 21.97
N ILE A 146 14.79 24.11 20.63
CA ILE A 146 13.94 23.21 19.84
C ILE A 146 14.42 21.77 19.98
N GLU A 147 15.73 21.54 19.88
CA GLU A 147 16.35 20.23 20.08
C GLU A 147 16.09 19.73 21.51
N SER A 148 16.26 20.60 22.51
CA SER A 148 16.02 20.27 23.92
C SER A 148 14.56 19.89 24.21
N LEU A 149 13.60 20.50 23.50
CA LEU A 149 12.19 20.11 23.58
C LEU A 149 11.95 18.73 22.94
N MET A 150 12.53 18.49 21.76
CA MET A 150 12.32 17.25 20.99
C MET A 150 12.99 16.01 21.62
N ASN A 151 14.14 16.19 22.26
CA ASN A 151 14.86 15.10 22.94
C ASN A 151 14.46 14.91 24.41
N GLY A 152 13.57 15.77 24.93
CA GLY A 152 13.07 15.71 26.30
C GLY A 152 14.02 16.24 27.38
N GLN A 153 15.09 16.97 27.01
CA GLN A 153 16.00 17.63 27.94
C GLN A 153 15.37 18.88 28.59
N LEU A 154 14.47 19.56 27.87
CA LEU A 154 13.72 20.70 28.40
C LEU A 154 12.32 20.25 28.84
N ARG A 155 11.96 20.54 30.09
CA ARG A 155 10.62 20.30 30.65
C ARG A 155 9.87 21.62 30.78
N LEU A 156 8.65 21.65 30.27
CA LEU A 156 7.80 22.83 30.38
C LEU A 156 7.04 22.82 31.72
N PRO A 157 6.79 23.99 32.34
CA PRO A 157 6.00 24.06 33.57
C PRO A 157 4.62 23.44 33.38
N TYR A 158 4.22 22.57 34.31
CA TYR A 158 2.91 21.92 34.36
C TYR A 158 2.60 20.93 33.23
N SER A 159 3.59 20.56 32.40
CA SER A 159 3.38 19.62 31.29
C SER A 159 2.97 18.23 31.76
N GLU A 160 3.28 17.85 33.00
CA GLU A 160 2.87 16.59 33.62
C GLU A 160 1.34 16.43 33.72
N LYS A 161 0.60 17.55 33.78
CA LYS A 161 -0.87 17.55 33.80
C LYS A 161 -1.50 17.20 32.46
N PHE A 162 -0.70 17.21 31.38
CA PHE A 162 -1.12 16.95 30.00
C PHE A 162 -0.41 15.70 29.46
N SER A 163 -0.47 14.62 30.24
CA SER A 163 0.20 13.36 29.90
C SER A 163 -0.33 12.77 28.58
N LEU A 164 0.58 12.48 27.66
CA LEU A 164 0.32 11.77 26.41
C LEU A 164 0.82 10.31 26.51
N PRO A 165 0.23 9.38 25.74
CA PRO A 165 0.75 8.01 25.65
C PRO A 165 2.21 7.98 25.15
N PRO A 166 2.98 6.95 25.52
CA PRO A 166 4.33 6.77 24.99
C PRO A 166 4.31 6.53 23.47
N ALA A 167 5.45 6.76 22.83
CA ALA A 167 5.65 6.44 21.43
C ALA A 167 6.31 5.07 21.28
N VAL A 168 5.56 4.10 20.77
CA VAL A 168 6.04 2.76 20.42
C VAL A 168 6.42 2.78 18.94
N PRO A 169 7.68 2.54 18.55
CA PRO A 169 8.07 2.50 17.15
C PRO A 169 7.49 1.27 16.44
N CYS A 170 7.33 1.37 15.12
CA CYS A 170 7.03 0.20 14.30
C CYS A 170 8.06 -0.90 14.49
N HIS A 171 7.59 -2.12 14.75
CA HIS A 171 8.46 -3.28 14.95
C HIS A 171 9.18 -3.71 13.67
N GLY A 172 8.70 -3.30 12.48
CA GLY A 172 9.40 -3.49 11.22
C GLY A 172 10.56 -2.51 11.02
N GLY A 173 10.68 -1.48 11.87
CA GLY A 173 11.80 -0.53 11.81
C GLY A 173 11.73 0.45 10.64
N CYS A 174 10.53 0.86 10.22
CA CYS A 174 10.36 1.79 9.10
C CYS A 174 10.74 3.25 9.41
N GLY A 175 11.01 3.59 10.68
CA GLY A 175 11.35 4.95 11.12
C GLY A 175 10.20 5.97 11.07
N GLU A 176 9.14 5.68 10.31
CA GLU A 176 8.04 6.61 10.04
C GLU A 176 6.81 6.39 10.93
N ALA A 177 6.48 5.14 11.25
CA ALA A 177 5.26 4.81 11.99
C ALA A 177 5.52 4.64 13.49
N TYR A 178 4.65 5.26 14.30
CA TYR A 178 4.69 5.23 15.75
C TYR A 178 3.28 5.02 16.32
N TYR A 179 3.19 4.37 17.46
CA TYR A 179 1.93 3.93 18.05
C TYR A 179 1.82 4.33 19.52
N CYS A 180 0.60 4.55 20.00
CA CYS A 180 0.35 4.87 21.41
C CYS A 180 0.42 3.64 22.33
N SER A 181 0.48 2.43 21.77
CA SER A 181 0.53 1.16 22.48
C SER A 181 0.92 0.01 21.54
N MET A 182 1.34 -1.12 22.11
CA MET A 182 1.57 -2.37 21.36
C MET A 182 0.30 -2.83 20.63
N SER A 183 -0.87 -2.71 21.28
CA SER A 183 -2.14 -3.08 20.65
C SER A 183 -2.46 -2.27 19.40
N CYS A 184 -2.13 -0.96 19.37
CA CYS A 184 -2.26 -0.16 18.15
C CYS A 184 -1.24 -0.54 17.08
N ALA A 185 -0.02 -0.91 17.47
CA ALA A 185 1.00 -1.36 16.53
C ALA A 185 0.59 -2.69 15.86
N GLU A 186 0.12 -3.65 16.65
CA GLU A 186 -0.38 -4.94 16.18
C GLU A 186 -1.63 -4.77 15.31
N ALA A 187 -2.59 -3.94 15.73
CA ALA A 187 -3.80 -3.68 14.96
C ALA A 187 -3.49 -3.03 13.60
N ASP A 188 -2.55 -2.08 13.54
CA ASP A 188 -2.11 -1.50 12.26
C ASP A 188 -1.39 -2.53 11.40
N TRP A 189 -0.50 -3.33 12.00
CA TRP A 189 0.24 -4.39 11.31
C TRP A 189 -0.67 -5.45 10.67
N GLU A 190 -1.62 -5.97 11.45
CA GLU A 190 -2.62 -6.94 10.99
C GLU A 190 -3.59 -6.35 9.96
N SER A 191 -3.89 -5.05 10.07
CA SER A 191 -4.89 -4.41 9.21
C SER A 191 -4.32 -3.88 7.90
N SER A 192 -3.07 -3.46 7.82
CA SER A 192 -2.49 -2.96 6.55
C SER A 192 -0.97 -2.81 6.55
N HIS A 193 -0.37 -2.42 7.68
CA HIS A 193 1.01 -1.94 7.70
C HIS A 193 2.03 -3.04 7.38
N SER A 194 1.72 -4.31 7.63
CA SER A 194 2.60 -5.43 7.27
C SER A 194 2.94 -5.51 5.77
N LEU A 195 2.06 -5.02 4.90
CA LEU A 195 2.29 -4.94 3.45
C LEU A 195 2.90 -3.61 3.01
N LEU A 196 2.80 -2.56 3.84
CA LEU A 196 3.19 -1.19 3.51
C LEU A 196 4.41 -0.70 4.30
N CYS A 197 5.01 -1.57 5.11
CA CYS A 197 6.17 -1.25 5.92
C CYS A 197 7.42 -1.11 5.02
N THR A 198 8.13 0.00 5.17
CA THR A 198 9.38 0.31 4.46
C THR A 198 10.62 0.04 5.32
N GLY A 199 10.46 -0.69 6.42
CA GLY A 199 11.55 -0.98 7.36
C GLY A 199 12.52 -2.04 6.87
N GLU A 200 13.67 -2.13 7.53
CA GLU A 200 14.78 -3.04 7.16
C GLU A 200 14.42 -4.52 7.28
N SER A 201 13.40 -4.86 8.07
CA SER A 201 12.92 -6.24 8.19
C SER A 201 12.15 -6.74 6.95
N CYS A 202 11.82 -5.84 6.02
CA CYS A 202 11.07 -6.18 4.80
C CYS A 202 12.02 -6.60 3.68
N ASP A 203 11.52 -7.42 2.75
CA ASP A 203 12.25 -7.79 1.54
C ASP A 203 12.79 -6.53 0.81
N PRO A 204 14.09 -6.48 0.44
CA PRO A 204 14.69 -5.29 -0.16
C PRO A 204 14.03 -4.83 -1.46
N ARG A 205 13.63 -5.76 -2.34
CA ARG A 205 12.97 -5.42 -3.62
C ARG A 205 11.61 -4.81 -3.36
N ARG A 206 10.84 -5.42 -2.46
CA ARG A 206 9.54 -4.90 -2.00
C ARG A 206 9.68 -3.52 -1.39
N ARG A 207 10.67 -3.33 -0.52
CA ARG A 207 10.95 -2.06 0.14
C ARG A 207 11.26 -0.97 -0.87
N GLU A 208 12.10 -1.25 -1.87
CA GLU A 208 12.42 -0.30 -2.93
C GLU A 208 11.17 0.11 -3.73
N ALA A 209 10.35 -0.87 -4.12
CA ALA A 209 9.09 -0.61 -4.82
C ALA A 209 8.11 0.22 -3.96
N LEU A 210 7.98 -0.10 -2.67
CA LEU A 210 7.17 0.69 -1.72
C LEU A 210 7.68 2.13 -1.59
N LEU A 211 9.00 2.34 -1.53
CA LEU A 211 9.58 3.68 -1.46
C LEU A 211 9.26 4.51 -2.71
N LYS A 212 9.31 3.89 -3.91
CA LYS A 212 8.90 4.54 -5.16
C LYS A 212 7.42 4.92 -5.13
N PHE A 213 6.55 4.02 -4.68
CA PHE A 213 5.12 4.29 -4.49
C PHE A 213 4.87 5.44 -3.49
N VAL A 214 5.50 5.40 -2.31
CA VAL A 214 5.33 6.43 -1.27
C VAL A 214 5.81 7.78 -1.76
N LYS A 215 6.93 7.82 -2.50
CA LYS A 215 7.44 9.05 -3.11
C LYS A 215 6.42 9.63 -4.09
N HIS A 216 5.95 8.83 -5.06
CA HIS A 216 4.92 9.25 -6.01
C HIS A 216 3.69 9.82 -5.28
N ALA A 217 3.15 9.09 -4.29
CA ALA A 217 1.96 9.53 -3.56
C ALA A 217 2.18 10.85 -2.81
N ASN A 218 3.36 11.08 -2.22
CA ASN A 218 3.66 12.34 -1.55
C ASN A 218 3.86 13.51 -2.52
N GLU A 219 4.36 13.26 -3.72
CA GLU A 219 4.61 14.29 -4.74
C GLU A 219 3.36 14.62 -5.56
N THR A 220 2.40 13.71 -5.68
CA THR A 220 1.20 13.86 -6.52
C THR A 220 -0.08 14.03 -5.70
N ASN A 221 -0.49 13.01 -4.95
CA ASN A 221 -1.71 13.05 -4.14
C ASN A 221 -1.68 12.01 -3.00
N ASP A 222 -1.81 12.47 -1.76
CA ASP A 222 -1.72 11.63 -0.56
C ASP A 222 -2.90 10.65 -0.41
N ILE A 223 -3.98 10.82 -1.19
CA ILE A 223 -5.09 9.87 -1.29
C ILE A 223 -4.62 8.47 -1.67
N PHE A 224 -3.53 8.37 -2.44
CA PHE A 224 -2.96 7.09 -2.84
C PHE A 224 -2.44 6.29 -1.65
N LEU A 225 -1.89 6.95 -0.62
CA LEU A 225 -1.49 6.28 0.63
C LEU A 225 -2.70 5.68 1.36
N LEU A 226 -3.83 6.39 1.36
CA LEU A 226 -5.08 5.90 1.92
C LEU A 226 -5.63 4.72 1.11
N ALA A 227 -5.62 4.82 -0.22
CA ALA A 227 -6.03 3.75 -1.12
C ALA A 227 -5.17 2.49 -0.94
N ALA A 228 -3.85 2.64 -0.77
CA ALA A 228 -2.95 1.53 -0.50
C ALA A 228 -3.27 0.82 0.83
N LYS A 229 -3.62 1.57 1.89
CA LYS A 229 -4.09 0.98 3.16
C LYS A 229 -5.38 0.18 2.96
N VAL A 230 -6.34 0.71 2.18
CA VAL A 230 -7.60 0.01 1.86
C VAL A 230 -7.34 -1.30 1.09
N ILE A 231 -6.49 -1.25 0.07
CA ILE A 231 -6.12 -2.43 -0.73
C ILE A 231 -5.41 -3.46 0.15
N SER A 232 -4.42 -3.04 0.92
CA SER A 232 -3.67 -3.91 1.84
C SER A 232 -4.57 -4.55 2.89
N SER A 233 -5.50 -3.78 3.44
CA SER A 233 -6.50 -4.28 4.39
C SER A 233 -7.42 -5.34 3.79
N THR A 234 -7.86 -5.12 2.55
CA THR A 234 -8.65 -6.11 1.82
C THR A 234 -7.85 -7.39 1.57
N ILE A 235 -6.58 -7.27 1.14
CA ILE A 235 -5.69 -8.42 0.91
C ILE A 235 -5.46 -9.22 2.21
N LEU A 236 -5.12 -8.56 3.30
CA LEU A 236 -4.84 -9.22 4.59
C LEU A 236 -6.10 -9.86 5.17
N ARG A 237 -7.25 -9.19 5.07
CA ARG A 237 -8.54 -9.75 5.50
C ARG A 237 -8.92 -10.97 4.66
N TYR A 238 -8.72 -10.92 3.34
CA TYR A 238 -8.92 -12.06 2.45
C TYR A 238 -8.01 -13.23 2.82
N ARG A 239 -6.71 -12.99 3.03
CA ARG A 239 -5.74 -14.01 3.46
C ARG A 239 -6.16 -14.66 4.79
N LYS A 240 -6.61 -13.86 5.76
CA LYS A 240 -7.11 -14.36 7.06
C LYS A 240 -8.37 -15.21 6.92
N LEU A 241 -9.35 -14.75 6.12
CA LEU A 241 -10.57 -15.51 5.83
C LEU A 241 -10.23 -16.85 5.14
N LYS A 242 -9.36 -16.81 4.13
CA LYS A 242 -8.90 -18.01 3.42
C LYS A 242 -8.20 -18.99 4.35
N ALA A 243 -7.31 -18.52 5.23
CA ALA A 243 -6.62 -19.36 6.21
C ALA A 243 -7.58 -19.99 7.23
N ASN A 244 -8.55 -19.22 7.75
CA ASN A 244 -9.56 -19.75 8.69
C ASN A 244 -10.43 -20.83 8.05
N CYS A 245 -10.88 -20.62 6.80
CA CYS A 245 -11.66 -21.62 6.08
C CYS A 245 -10.89 -22.93 5.85
N LEU A 246 -9.57 -22.85 5.63
CA LEU A 246 -8.71 -24.04 5.52
C LEU A 246 -8.52 -24.74 6.87
N ALA A 247 -8.47 -24.00 7.97
CA ALA A 247 -8.35 -24.56 9.31
C ALA A 247 -9.63 -25.26 9.79
N GLU A 248 -10.81 -24.72 9.46
CA GLU A 248 -12.11 -25.26 9.86
C GLU A 248 -12.52 -26.53 9.09
N LYS A 249 -12.09 -26.69 7.84
CA LYS A 249 -12.48 -27.83 6.99
C LYS A 249 -11.82 -29.18 7.34
N GLY A 250 -10.88 -29.22 8.28
CA GLY A 250 -10.15 -30.44 8.64
C GLY A 250 -9.35 -31.04 7.48
N LYS A 251 -8.37 -31.90 7.78
CA LYS A 251 -7.41 -32.45 6.79
C LYS A 251 -8.03 -33.35 5.69
N ASN A 252 -9.34 -33.59 5.69
CA ASN A 252 -9.97 -34.62 4.84
C ASN A 252 -11.01 -34.10 3.81
N GLU A 253 -11.35 -32.80 3.77
CA GLU A 253 -12.29 -32.22 2.78
C GLU A 253 -11.75 -30.91 2.14
N ALA A 254 -10.44 -30.80 1.98
CA ALA A 254 -9.79 -29.57 1.49
C ALA A 254 -9.73 -29.43 -0.05
N SER A 255 -10.31 -30.35 -0.84
CA SER A 255 -10.04 -30.46 -2.28
C SER A 255 -11.01 -29.70 -3.21
N CYS A 256 -11.80 -28.75 -2.71
CA CYS A 256 -12.66 -27.93 -3.57
C CYS A 256 -12.79 -26.51 -3.02
N VAL A 257 -11.83 -25.65 -3.38
CA VAL A 257 -12.01 -24.20 -3.31
C VAL A 257 -12.16 -23.72 -4.75
N SER A 258 -13.40 -23.70 -5.24
CA SER A 258 -13.74 -23.13 -6.56
C SER A 258 -13.36 -21.65 -6.61
N ASP A 259 -13.05 -21.12 -7.79
CA ASP A 259 -12.85 -19.67 -8.02
C ASP A 259 -14.01 -18.83 -7.51
N GLN A 260 -15.23 -19.38 -7.54
CA GLN A 260 -16.42 -18.74 -6.99
C GLN A 260 -16.36 -18.61 -5.46
N TYR A 261 -15.72 -19.55 -4.77
CA TYR A 261 -15.51 -19.49 -3.32
C TYR A 261 -14.41 -18.48 -2.96
N ASN A 262 -13.29 -18.45 -3.69
CA ASN A 262 -12.25 -17.44 -3.52
C ASN A 262 -12.83 -16.02 -3.73
N PHE A 263 -13.66 -15.85 -4.75
CA PHE A 263 -14.32 -14.57 -4.99
C PHE A 263 -15.32 -14.21 -3.88
N SER A 264 -16.05 -15.18 -3.33
CA SER A 264 -16.91 -14.95 -2.17
C SER A 264 -16.15 -14.48 -0.93
N LEU A 265 -14.96 -15.05 -0.66
CA LEU A 265 -14.10 -14.60 0.43
C LEU A 265 -13.56 -13.19 0.17
N LEU A 266 -13.24 -12.88 -1.09
CA LEU A 266 -12.82 -11.53 -1.48
C LEU A 266 -13.96 -10.51 -1.29
N LEU A 267 -15.20 -10.85 -1.64
CA LEU A 267 -16.37 -10.01 -1.39
C LEU A 267 -16.57 -9.75 0.11
N GLU A 268 -16.42 -10.77 0.95
CA GLU A 268 -16.53 -10.60 2.42
C GLU A 268 -15.33 -9.81 3.00
N ALA A 269 -14.14 -9.90 2.38
CA ALA A 269 -13.02 -9.05 2.72
C ALA A 269 -13.26 -7.57 2.32
N TRP A 270 -13.88 -7.34 1.16
CA TRP A 270 -14.19 -6.02 0.62
C TRP A 270 -15.40 -5.34 1.29
N LYS A 271 -16.26 -6.12 1.96
CA LYS A 271 -17.53 -5.67 2.55
C LYS A 271 -17.49 -4.38 3.38
N PRO A 272 -16.48 -4.11 4.23
CA PRO A 272 -16.43 -2.83 4.94
C PRO A 272 -16.33 -1.63 4.00
N ILE A 273 -15.56 -1.79 2.91
CA ILE A 273 -15.35 -0.76 1.90
C ILE A 273 -16.57 -0.67 0.97
N SER A 274 -17.31 -1.78 0.75
CA SER A 274 -18.48 -1.82 -0.14
C SER A 274 -19.58 -0.83 0.25
N MET A 275 -19.61 -0.37 1.51
CA MET A 275 -20.57 0.61 2.03
C MET A 275 -20.23 2.07 1.64
N GLY A 276 -19.01 2.32 1.17
CA GLY A 276 -18.56 3.65 0.72
C GLY A 276 -19.03 3.98 -0.70
N TYR A 277 -18.96 5.27 -1.05
CA TYR A 277 -19.28 5.76 -2.39
C TYR A 277 -18.37 5.14 -3.47
N LYS A 278 -18.96 4.71 -4.59
CA LYS A 278 -18.28 3.88 -5.61
C LYS A 278 -18.03 4.55 -6.96
N LYS A 279 -18.34 5.84 -7.11
CA LYS A 279 -18.00 6.52 -8.37
C LYS A 279 -16.48 6.61 -8.51
N ARG A 280 -16.04 6.59 -9.77
CA ARG A 280 -14.62 6.74 -10.11
C ARG A 280 -14.18 8.13 -9.68
N TRP A 281 -13.09 8.19 -8.92
CA TRP A 281 -12.57 9.43 -8.35
C TRP A 281 -12.38 10.53 -9.40
N TRP A 282 -11.74 10.20 -10.52
CA TRP A 282 -11.53 11.16 -11.60
C TRP A 282 -12.84 11.69 -12.20
N ASP A 283 -13.95 10.95 -12.20
CA ASP A 283 -15.23 11.44 -12.74
C ASP A 283 -15.94 12.43 -11.81
N CYS A 284 -15.62 12.42 -10.50
CA CYS A 284 -16.40 13.14 -9.50
C CYS A 284 -15.61 14.08 -8.59
N ILE A 285 -14.28 14.12 -8.70
CA ILE A 285 -13.47 15.11 -7.97
C ILE A 285 -13.90 16.54 -8.38
N ALA A 286 -13.93 17.48 -7.43
CA ALA A 286 -14.23 18.87 -7.75
C ALA A 286 -13.18 19.42 -8.72
N LEU A 287 -13.63 20.29 -9.64
CA LEU A 287 -12.72 21.09 -10.45
C LEU A 287 -12.10 22.17 -9.55
N PRO A 288 -10.77 22.30 -9.53
CA PRO A 288 -10.10 23.45 -8.93
C PRO A 288 -10.57 24.77 -9.58
N ASP A 289 -10.61 25.84 -8.79
CA ASP A 289 -11.06 27.17 -9.26
C ASP A 289 -10.19 27.76 -10.38
N ASP A 290 -8.94 27.27 -10.52
CA ASP A 290 -7.98 27.69 -11.54
C ASP A 290 -8.10 26.91 -12.86
N ILE A 291 -9.00 25.91 -12.94
CA ILE A 291 -9.23 25.13 -14.16
C ILE A 291 -10.50 25.61 -14.86
N ASP A 292 -10.36 26.06 -16.11
CA ASP A 292 -11.50 26.41 -16.96
C ASP A 292 -12.32 25.14 -17.29
N SER A 293 -13.65 25.27 -17.31
CA SER A 293 -14.58 24.21 -17.72
C SER A 293 -14.24 23.56 -19.07
N SER A 294 -13.61 24.29 -19.99
CA SER A 294 -13.13 23.79 -21.28
C SER A 294 -11.97 22.80 -21.17
N ASP A 295 -11.18 22.87 -20.09
CA ASP A 295 -10.06 21.98 -19.81
C ASP A 295 -10.44 20.77 -18.93
N GLU A 296 -11.71 20.65 -18.53
CA GLU A 296 -12.18 19.58 -17.64
C GLU A 296 -11.77 18.20 -18.16
N ALA A 297 -11.98 17.90 -19.45
CA ALA A 297 -11.64 16.59 -20.00
C ALA A 297 -10.13 16.25 -19.85
N SER A 298 -9.26 17.25 -19.99
CA SER A 298 -7.81 17.10 -19.81
C SER A 298 -7.46 16.86 -18.34
N PHE A 299 -8.02 17.65 -17.43
CA PHE A 299 -7.85 17.46 -15.99
C PHE A 299 -8.30 16.06 -15.54
N ARG A 300 -9.48 15.61 -15.97
CA ARG A 300 -10.02 14.29 -15.67
C ARG A 300 -9.10 13.17 -16.17
N MET A 301 -8.49 13.34 -17.34
CA MET A 301 -7.51 12.39 -17.89
C MET A 301 -6.24 12.34 -17.04
N GLN A 302 -5.71 13.50 -16.63
CA GLN A 302 -4.52 13.56 -15.76
C GLN A 302 -4.75 12.86 -14.42
N ILE A 303 -5.88 13.10 -13.75
CA ILE A 303 -6.23 12.41 -12.49
C ILE A 303 -6.31 10.88 -12.69
N LYS A 304 -6.83 10.45 -13.84
CA LYS A 304 -6.90 9.03 -14.19
C LYS A 304 -5.51 8.43 -14.44
N GLU A 305 -4.63 9.14 -15.13
CA GLU A 305 -3.24 8.72 -15.37
C GLU A 305 -2.45 8.62 -14.05
N LEU A 306 -2.59 9.59 -13.15
CA LEU A 306 -1.99 9.55 -11.81
C LEU A 306 -2.47 8.33 -11.02
N ALA A 307 -3.78 8.06 -11.04
CA ALA A 307 -4.34 6.88 -10.37
C ALA A 307 -3.80 5.56 -10.95
N PHE A 308 -3.54 5.52 -12.26
CA PHE A 308 -2.99 4.36 -12.93
C PHE A 308 -1.51 4.15 -12.61
N GLU A 309 -0.69 5.19 -12.70
CA GLU A 309 0.73 5.14 -12.32
C GLU A 309 0.88 4.71 -10.85
N SER A 310 0.10 5.32 -9.96
CA SER A 310 0.08 4.96 -8.55
C SER A 310 -0.28 3.49 -8.33
N LEU A 311 -1.23 2.94 -9.10
CA LEU A 311 -1.62 1.53 -9.01
C LEU A 311 -0.50 0.61 -9.47
N GLN A 312 0.20 0.93 -10.57
CA GLN A 312 1.31 0.12 -11.08
C GLN A 312 2.46 0.06 -10.07
N LEU A 313 2.81 1.21 -9.48
CA LEU A 313 3.82 1.29 -8.42
C LEU A 313 3.42 0.44 -7.21
N LEU A 314 2.15 0.54 -6.78
CA LEU A 314 1.64 -0.26 -5.68
C LEU A 314 1.64 -1.76 -6.00
N GLN A 315 1.24 -2.17 -7.21
CA GLN A 315 1.25 -3.57 -7.63
C GLN A 315 2.65 -4.17 -7.56
N THR A 316 3.65 -3.44 -8.06
CA THR A 316 5.06 -3.85 -7.97
C THR A 316 5.49 -4.05 -6.51
N ALA A 317 4.89 -3.30 -5.59
CA ALA A 317 5.25 -3.25 -4.19
C ALA A 317 4.53 -4.27 -3.29
N ILE A 318 3.27 -4.59 -3.53
CA ILE A 318 2.48 -5.45 -2.62
C ILE A 318 1.84 -6.66 -3.29
N PHE A 319 1.88 -6.74 -4.62
CA PHE A 319 1.32 -7.87 -5.35
C PHE A 319 2.32 -9.03 -5.32
N ASP A 320 1.83 -10.21 -4.95
CA ASP A 320 2.62 -11.43 -4.87
C ASP A 320 2.41 -12.22 -6.18
N LYS A 321 3.49 -12.73 -6.78
CA LYS A 321 3.49 -13.43 -8.08
C LYS A 321 2.68 -14.75 -8.07
N GLU A 322 2.20 -15.22 -6.92
CA GLU A 322 1.30 -16.40 -6.80
C GLU A 322 -0.04 -16.26 -7.55
N CYS A 323 -0.31 -15.14 -8.23
CA CYS A 323 -1.54 -14.90 -9.00
C CYS A 323 -1.35 -14.74 -10.52
N GLU A 324 -0.16 -14.97 -11.07
CA GLU A 324 0.06 -14.99 -12.53
C GLU A 324 0.76 -16.27 -13.01
N PRO A 325 0.31 -16.92 -14.10
CA PRO A 325 1.05 -18.02 -14.72
C PRO A 325 2.25 -17.44 -15.50
N ASP A 326 3.44 -17.50 -14.91
CA ASP A 326 4.68 -16.96 -15.46
C ASP A 326 5.35 -17.96 -16.45
N LEU A 327 5.83 -17.47 -17.60
CA LEU A 327 6.71 -18.19 -18.52
C LEU A 327 8.13 -17.65 -18.33
N VAL A 328 9.04 -18.48 -17.82
CA VAL A 328 10.46 -18.14 -17.70
C VAL A 328 11.28 -19.05 -18.61
N VAL A 329 12.15 -18.49 -19.45
CA VAL A 329 13.16 -19.23 -20.24
C VAL A 329 14.54 -18.72 -19.82
N ALA A 330 15.40 -19.62 -19.33
CA ALA A 330 16.74 -19.29 -18.87
C ALA A 330 17.58 -18.64 -19.98
N SER A 331 18.40 -17.66 -19.61
CA SER A 331 19.31 -16.99 -20.53
C SER A 331 20.45 -17.93 -20.90
N PRO A 332 20.75 -18.14 -22.20
CA PRO A 332 21.95 -18.89 -22.58
C PRO A 332 23.25 -18.15 -22.25
N MET A 333 23.18 -16.85 -21.92
CA MET A 333 24.36 -16.06 -21.56
C MET A 333 24.88 -16.43 -20.17
N GLU A 334 23.99 -16.73 -19.23
CA GLU A 334 24.37 -17.18 -17.88
C GLU A 334 25.18 -18.47 -17.93
N ASP A 335 24.67 -19.49 -18.62
CA ASP A 335 25.37 -20.76 -18.80
C ASP A 335 26.72 -20.60 -19.52
N TYR A 336 26.82 -19.64 -20.45
CA TYR A 336 28.06 -19.37 -21.15
C TYR A 336 29.14 -18.84 -20.22
N PHE A 337 28.80 -17.89 -19.33
CA PHE A 337 29.76 -17.36 -18.37
C PHE A 337 30.07 -18.37 -17.25
N LEU A 338 29.07 -19.13 -16.77
CA LEU A 338 29.30 -20.23 -15.83
C LEU A 338 30.24 -21.30 -16.41
N TYR A 339 30.07 -21.65 -17.69
CA TYR A 339 30.96 -22.59 -18.36
C TYR A 339 32.40 -22.08 -18.38
N ILE A 340 32.62 -20.80 -18.71
CA ILE A 340 33.95 -20.18 -18.71
C ILE A 340 34.56 -20.18 -17.30
N ASP A 341 33.75 -19.89 -16.28
CA ASP A 341 34.18 -19.94 -14.89
C ASP A 341 34.62 -21.34 -14.45
N GLU A 342 33.96 -22.38 -14.93
CA GLU A 342 34.26 -23.79 -14.63
C GLU A 342 35.42 -24.38 -15.45
N MET A 343 35.93 -23.66 -16.46
CA MET A 343 37.05 -24.13 -17.28
C MET A 343 38.35 -24.24 -16.48
N THR A 344 39.26 -25.09 -16.96
CA THR A 344 40.62 -25.23 -16.41
C THR A 344 41.64 -24.45 -17.24
N ASN A 345 42.69 -23.96 -16.59
CA ASN A 345 43.82 -23.31 -17.29
C ASN A 345 44.55 -24.30 -18.23
N PRO A 346 45.07 -23.85 -19.39
CA PRO A 346 45.24 -22.45 -19.82
C PRO A 346 44.05 -21.86 -20.63
N ASP A 347 43.09 -22.67 -21.05
CA ASP A 347 42.01 -22.25 -21.96
C ASP A 347 41.08 -21.21 -21.31
N LYS A 348 40.92 -21.28 -19.98
CA LYS A 348 40.17 -20.29 -19.19
C LYS A 348 40.76 -18.88 -19.32
N GLU A 349 42.08 -18.72 -19.14
CA GLU A 349 42.75 -17.41 -19.24
C GLU A 349 42.66 -16.79 -20.64
N GLU A 350 42.58 -17.61 -21.69
CA GLU A 350 42.38 -17.13 -23.06
C GLU A 350 40.92 -16.68 -23.30
N ALA A 351 39.96 -17.45 -22.79
CA ALA A 351 38.54 -17.12 -22.87
C ALA A 351 38.19 -15.85 -22.07
N GLU A 352 38.68 -15.72 -20.82
CA GLU A 352 38.41 -14.58 -19.94
C GLU A 352 38.96 -13.26 -20.50
N LYS A 353 40.09 -13.28 -21.21
CA LYS A 353 40.63 -12.06 -21.88
C LYS A 353 39.64 -11.42 -22.85
N ILE A 354 38.78 -12.23 -23.46
CA ILE A 354 37.77 -11.77 -24.42
C ILE A 354 36.45 -11.51 -23.70
N THR A 355 36.07 -12.37 -22.76
CA THR A 355 34.72 -12.44 -22.20
C THR A 355 34.54 -11.60 -20.94
N GLN A 356 35.58 -11.38 -20.13
CA GLN A 356 35.49 -10.56 -18.91
C GLN A 356 35.05 -9.11 -19.18
N PRO A 357 35.58 -8.39 -20.19
CA PRO A 357 35.09 -7.04 -20.48
C PRO A 357 33.63 -7.01 -20.93
N ILE A 358 33.13 -8.10 -21.53
CA ILE A 358 31.73 -8.24 -21.94
C ILE A 358 30.87 -8.52 -20.71
N LEU A 359 31.31 -9.40 -19.81
CA LEU A 359 30.64 -9.66 -18.53
C LEU A 359 30.56 -8.39 -17.68
N ASP A 360 31.66 -7.66 -17.55
CA ASP A 360 31.73 -6.40 -16.81
C ASP A 360 30.78 -5.33 -17.40
N ALA A 361 30.63 -5.32 -18.73
CA ALA A 361 29.73 -4.39 -19.41
C ALA A 361 28.24 -4.80 -19.28
N LEU A 362 27.95 -6.10 -19.21
CA LEU A 362 26.61 -6.63 -18.98
C LEU A 362 26.16 -6.48 -17.52
N GLY A 363 27.09 -6.42 -16.56
CA GLY A 363 26.77 -6.25 -15.15
C GLY A 363 25.91 -7.40 -14.62
N GLU A 364 24.78 -7.10 -13.98
CA GLU A 364 23.82 -8.10 -13.50
C GLU A 364 22.84 -8.56 -14.60
N ASP A 365 22.84 -7.91 -15.77
CA ASP A 365 21.83 -8.16 -16.80
C ASP A 365 22.11 -9.44 -17.62
N TYR A 366 23.32 -10.03 -17.53
CA TYR A 366 23.68 -11.26 -18.26
C TYR A 366 22.81 -12.46 -17.88
N SER A 367 22.32 -12.51 -16.63
CA SER A 367 21.42 -13.56 -16.12
C SER A 367 19.93 -13.24 -16.34
N THR A 368 19.60 -12.18 -17.08
CA THR A 368 18.20 -11.83 -17.34
C THR A 368 17.53 -12.89 -18.21
N SER A 369 16.59 -13.63 -17.64
CA SER A 369 15.77 -14.60 -18.37
C SER A 369 14.75 -13.94 -19.30
N CYS A 370 14.28 -14.69 -20.31
CA CYS A 370 13.10 -14.29 -21.07
C CYS A 370 11.85 -14.58 -20.22
N GLU A 371 11.16 -13.53 -19.79
CA GLU A 371 9.91 -13.59 -19.04
C GLU A 371 8.71 -13.30 -19.97
N GLY A 372 7.58 -13.95 -19.73
CA GLY A 372 6.37 -13.73 -20.53
C GLY A 372 5.14 -14.46 -20.00
N THR A 373 4.07 -14.44 -20.79
CA THR A 373 2.82 -15.17 -20.48
C THR A 373 2.44 -16.06 -21.66
N ALA A 374 2.10 -17.31 -21.40
CA ALA A 374 1.75 -18.29 -22.43
C ALA A 374 0.51 -19.10 -22.07
N PHE A 375 -0.31 -19.41 -23.07
CA PHE A 375 -1.44 -20.32 -22.93
C PHE A 375 -1.03 -21.73 -23.36
N PHE A 376 -1.19 -22.70 -22.45
CA PHE A 376 -0.81 -24.10 -22.69
C PHE A 376 -2.05 -24.98 -22.78
N PRO A 377 -2.48 -25.41 -23.98
CA PRO A 377 -3.78 -26.05 -24.19
C PRO A 377 -4.08 -27.23 -23.26
N LEU A 378 -3.09 -28.09 -22.99
CA LEU A 378 -3.25 -29.24 -22.09
C LEU A 378 -3.16 -28.85 -20.61
N GLN A 379 -2.25 -27.93 -20.25
CA GLN A 379 -2.08 -27.52 -18.86
C GLN A 379 -3.22 -26.62 -18.38
N SER A 380 -3.85 -25.89 -19.29
CA SER A 380 -5.06 -25.08 -19.03
C SER A 380 -6.28 -25.96 -18.73
N CYS A 381 -6.24 -27.25 -19.06
CA CYS A 381 -7.30 -28.22 -18.73
C CYS A 381 -7.05 -28.94 -17.40
N MET A 382 -5.88 -28.76 -16.77
CA MET A 382 -5.57 -29.38 -15.49
C MET A 382 -6.17 -28.56 -14.37
N ASN A 383 -7.04 -29.18 -13.58
CA ASN A 383 -7.61 -28.51 -12.41
C ASN A 383 -6.56 -28.32 -11.31
N HIS A 384 -6.75 -27.27 -10.54
CA HIS A 384 -5.93 -26.96 -9.36
C HIS A 384 -6.18 -27.99 -8.25
N SER A 385 -5.13 -28.40 -7.54
CA SER A 385 -5.24 -29.21 -6.32
C SER A 385 -4.21 -28.76 -5.28
N CYS A 386 -4.63 -28.66 -4.01
CA CYS A 386 -3.73 -28.40 -2.87
C CYS A 386 -2.84 -29.60 -2.51
N CYS A 387 -3.18 -30.80 -3.00
CA CYS A 387 -2.35 -32.01 -2.94
C CYS A 387 -2.19 -32.56 -4.37
N PRO A 388 -1.50 -31.82 -5.26
CA PRO A 388 -1.52 -32.13 -6.67
C PRO A 388 -0.75 -33.42 -6.93
N ASN A 389 -1.18 -34.17 -7.94
CA ASN A 389 -0.48 -35.37 -8.38
C ASN A 389 0.49 -35.10 -9.53
N ALA A 390 0.50 -33.87 -10.06
CA ALA A 390 1.48 -33.39 -11.00
C ALA A 390 1.86 -31.93 -10.71
N LYS A 391 2.96 -31.44 -11.29
CA LYS A 391 3.31 -30.00 -11.27
C LYS A 391 3.84 -29.55 -12.60
N ALA A 392 3.65 -28.27 -12.92
CA ALA A 392 4.45 -27.61 -13.93
C ALA A 392 5.91 -27.61 -13.46
N PHE A 393 6.81 -27.92 -14.38
CA PHE A 393 8.22 -28.01 -14.11
C PHE A 393 8.98 -27.60 -15.36
N LYS A 394 10.15 -27.02 -15.13
CA LYS A 394 11.09 -26.68 -16.17
C LYS A 394 12.47 -27.12 -15.70
N ARG A 395 13.14 -27.90 -16.53
CA ARG A 395 14.51 -28.34 -16.30
C ARG A 395 15.49 -27.28 -16.80
N ASP A 396 16.72 -27.36 -16.33
CA ASP A 396 17.81 -26.51 -16.82
C ASP A 396 18.07 -26.74 -18.33
N GLU A 397 17.72 -27.92 -18.86
CA GLU A 397 17.82 -28.21 -20.29
C GLU A 397 16.64 -27.70 -21.14
N ASP A 398 15.56 -27.22 -20.53
CA ASP A 398 14.36 -26.75 -21.24
C ASP A 398 14.58 -25.30 -21.75
N ARG A 399 15.22 -25.20 -22.92
CA ARG A 399 15.70 -23.95 -23.56
C ARG A 399 14.62 -23.14 -24.30
N ASP A 400 13.36 -23.54 -24.22
CA ASP A 400 12.27 -22.93 -25.00
C ASP A 400 11.02 -22.66 -24.17
N GLY A 401 9.97 -22.13 -24.81
CA GLY A 401 8.71 -21.79 -24.14
C GLY A 401 7.82 -22.99 -23.81
N GLN A 402 8.28 -24.23 -24.00
CA GLN A 402 7.48 -25.40 -23.68
C GLN A 402 7.34 -25.57 -22.16
N ALA A 403 6.26 -26.21 -21.76
CA ALA A 403 5.97 -26.43 -20.36
C ALA A 403 5.82 -27.92 -20.09
N THR A 404 6.65 -28.43 -19.17
CA THR A 404 6.68 -29.83 -18.79
C THR A 404 5.77 -30.06 -17.59
N ILE A 405 4.99 -31.13 -17.63
CA ILE A 405 4.21 -31.60 -16.48
C ILE A 405 4.86 -32.87 -15.96
N ILE A 406 5.27 -32.87 -14.69
CA ILE A 406 5.82 -34.06 -14.03
C ILE A 406 4.85 -34.58 -12.98
N ALA A 407 4.71 -35.90 -12.92
CA ALA A 407 3.94 -36.54 -11.86
C ALA A 407 4.72 -36.45 -10.53
N LEU A 408 4.04 -36.02 -9.47
CA LEU A 408 4.59 -35.94 -8.11
C LEU A 408 4.51 -37.29 -7.38
N ARG A 409 3.65 -38.18 -7.87
CA ARG A 409 3.43 -39.54 -7.37
C ARG A 409 2.89 -40.42 -8.50
N PRO A 410 2.87 -41.76 -8.35
CA PRO A 410 2.14 -42.62 -9.28
C PRO A 410 0.68 -42.17 -9.44
N ILE A 411 0.21 -42.09 -10.68
CA ILE A 411 -1.16 -41.69 -11.07
C ILE A 411 -1.85 -42.92 -11.68
N CYS A 412 -2.99 -43.31 -11.12
CA CYS A 412 -3.73 -44.48 -11.60
C CYS A 412 -4.49 -44.16 -12.91
N LYS A 413 -4.75 -45.19 -13.73
CA LYS A 413 -5.56 -45.03 -14.95
C LYS A 413 -6.97 -44.54 -14.58
N GLY A 414 -7.40 -43.43 -15.17
CA GLY A 414 -8.70 -42.80 -14.90
C GLY A 414 -8.68 -41.81 -13.74
N GLU A 415 -7.54 -41.64 -13.05
CA GLU A 415 -7.34 -40.59 -12.07
C GLU A 415 -7.12 -39.25 -12.77
N GLU A 416 -7.76 -38.20 -12.25
CA GLU A 416 -7.60 -36.84 -12.76
C GLU A 416 -6.19 -36.31 -12.50
N VAL A 417 -5.57 -35.69 -13.52
CA VAL A 417 -4.27 -35.03 -13.35
C VAL A 417 -4.47 -33.59 -12.90
N SER A 418 -3.92 -33.24 -11.75
CA SER A 418 -4.07 -31.94 -11.09
C SER A 418 -2.71 -31.30 -10.78
N LYS A 419 -2.65 -29.95 -10.81
CA LYS A 419 -1.41 -29.19 -10.59
C LYS A 419 -1.51 -28.19 -9.43
N MET A 420 -0.37 -27.88 -8.81
CA MET A 420 -0.21 -26.65 -8.01
C MET A 420 -0.09 -25.47 -8.97
N HIS A 421 -0.48 -24.27 -8.53
CA HIS A 421 -0.10 -23.06 -9.25
C HIS A 421 1.40 -22.82 -9.11
#